data_AF-A0A7X9BUZ9-F1
#
_entry.id   AF-A0A7X9BUZ9-F1
#
_cell.length_a   1.000
_cell.length_b   1.000
_cell.length_c   1.000
_cell.angle_alpha   90.00
_cell.angle_beta   90.00
_cell.angle_gamma   90.00
#
_symmetry.space_group_name_H-M   'P 1'
#
loop_
_entity.id
_entity.type
_entity.pdbx_description
1 polymer ?
#
loop_
_entity_poly.entity_id
_entity_poly.type
_entity_poly.pdbx_seq_one_letter_code
_entity_poly.pdbx_strand_id
1 'polypeptide(L)'
;MTLEVFLLMLLIVSTLTGLVTEAIKKWLQERDKKYYANTLAGYVAVVMSAAIGAAYIILAQTVLNAQMAVYLIALVFLSWLSAMVGYDKVIQAISQFKDRR
;
A
#
# COMPACT_ATOMS: atom_id res chain seq x y z
N MET A 1 12.31 -8.07 8.40
CA MET A 1 11.65 -6.75 8.50
C MET A 1 11.12 -6.59 9.91
N THR A 2 11.40 -5.47 10.59
CA THR A 2 10.75 -5.13 11.86
C THR A 2 9.36 -4.54 11.58
N LEU A 3 8.46 -4.57 12.57
CA LEU A 3 7.10 -4.03 12.44
C LEU A 3 7.12 -2.53 12.11
N GLU A 4 8.08 -1.78 12.64
CA GLU A 4 8.28 -0.36 12.33
C GLU A 4 8.60 -0.13 10.86
N VAL A 5 9.57 -0.86 10.30
CA VAL A 5 9.96 -0.77 8.88
C VAL A 5 8.78 -1.13 7.97
N PHE A 6 7.98 -2.12 8.38
CA PHE A 6 6.76 -2.50 7.68
C PHE A 6 5.72 -1.37 7.66
N LEU A 7 5.43 -0.76 8.81
CA LEU A 7 4.48 0.36 8.90
C LEU A 7 4.97 1.58 8.12
N LEU A 8 6.29 1.84 8.12
CA LEU A 8 6.90 2.94 7.37
C LEU A 8 6.72 2.75 5.87
N MET A 9 6.94 1.54 5.34
CA MET A 9 6.64 1.24 3.94
C MET A 9 5.17 1.33 3.63
N LEU A 10 4.30 0.86 4.52
CA LEU A 10 2.86 0.93 4.33
C LEU A 10 2.39 2.39 4.27
N LEU A 11 2.96 3.28 5.08
CA LEU A 11 2.73 4.72 5.01
C LEU A 11 3.14 5.30 3.64
N ILE A 12 4.36 4.97 3.20
CA ILE A 12 4.89 5.47 1.93
C ILE A 12 4.03 4.96 0.76
N VAL A 13 3.73 3.67 0.73
CA VAL A 13 2.86 3.07 -0.30
C VAL A 13 1.49 3.73 -0.26
N SER A 14 0.89 3.90 0.91
CA SER A 14 -0.47 4.44 1.02
C SER A 14 -0.56 5.90 0.59
N THR A 15 0.42 6.73 0.95
CA THR A 15 0.46 8.14 0.56
C THR A 15 0.72 8.27 -0.94
N LEU A 16 1.72 7.57 -1.47
CA LEU A 16 2.02 7.59 -2.91
C LEU A 16 0.89 7.02 -3.75
N THR A 17 0.24 5.94 -3.31
CA THR A 17 -0.92 5.38 -3.99
C THR A 17 -2.03 6.41 -4.11
N GLY A 18 -2.33 7.16 -3.04
CA GLY A 18 -3.32 8.24 -3.08
C GLY A 18 -2.97 9.31 -4.14
N LEU A 19 -1.74 9.83 -4.09
CA LEU A 19 -1.25 10.85 -5.04
C LEU A 19 -1.29 10.36 -6.49
N VAL A 20 -0.79 9.14 -6.75
CA VAL A 20 -0.78 8.55 -8.10
C VAL A 20 -2.20 8.30 -8.58
N THR A 21 -3.10 7.86 -7.71
CA THR A 21 -4.51 7.69 -8.06
C THR A 21 -5.12 9.03 -8.47
N GLU A 22 -4.88 10.11 -7.73
CA GLU A 22 -5.34 11.46 -8.11
C GLU A 22 -4.73 11.96 -9.43
N ALA A 23 -3.45 11.69 -9.67
CA ALA A 23 -2.80 12.03 -10.94
C ALA A 23 -3.46 11.29 -12.12
N ILE A 24 -3.73 9.98 -11.98
CA ILE A 24 -4.41 9.19 -13.01
C ILE A 24 -5.86 9.65 -13.20
N LYS A 25 -6.55 10.04 -12.12
CA LYS A 25 -7.91 10.61 -12.18
C LYS A 25 -7.96 11.87 -13.03
N LYS A 26 -7.02 12.82 -12.81
CA LYS A 26 -6.90 14.05 -13.61
C LYS A 26 -6.60 13.72 -15.08
N TRP A 27 -5.67 12.80 -15.31
CA TRP A 27 -5.32 12.36 -16.66
C TRP A 27 -6.49 11.67 -17.39
N LEU A 28 -7.32 10.89 -16.70
CA LEU A 28 -8.52 10.29 -17.30
C LEU A 28 -9.66 11.29 -17.51
N GLN A 29 -9.78 12.29 -16.63
CA GLN A 29 -10.73 13.40 -16.81
C GLN A 29 -10.39 14.20 -18.08
N GLU A 30 -9.11 14.45 -18.35
CA GLU A 30 -8.66 15.08 -19.62
C GLU A 30 -9.01 14.24 -20.86
N ARG A 31 -9.31 12.95 -20.69
CA ARG A 31 -9.60 12.00 -21.78
C ARG A 31 -11.08 11.62 -21.87
N ASP A 32 -11.96 12.30 -21.12
CA ASP A 32 -13.42 12.10 -21.05
C ASP A 32 -13.85 10.62 -20.84
N LYS A 33 -13.04 9.83 -20.13
CA LYS A 33 -13.38 8.42 -19.84
C LYS A 33 -14.01 8.30 -18.46
N LYS A 34 -15.15 7.60 -18.38
CA LYS A 34 -15.73 7.17 -17.09
C LYS A 34 -14.81 6.14 -16.42
N TYR A 35 -14.48 6.38 -15.15
CA TYR A 35 -13.71 5.45 -14.33
C TYR A 35 -14.29 5.31 -12.92
N TYR A 36 -14.10 4.13 -12.34
CA TYR A 36 -14.41 3.86 -10.95
C TYR A 36 -13.17 4.14 -10.09
N ALA A 37 -13.22 5.24 -9.35
CA ALA A 37 -12.10 5.73 -8.53
C ALA A 37 -11.54 4.69 -7.55
N ASN A 38 -12.40 3.83 -7.00
CA ASN A 38 -12.00 2.85 -5.99
C ASN A 38 -11.25 1.64 -6.60
N THR A 39 -11.69 1.19 -7.78
CA THR A 39 -11.02 0.11 -8.52
C THR A 39 -9.67 0.57 -9.07
N LEU A 40 -9.60 1.83 -9.51
CA LEU A 40 -8.35 2.46 -9.92
C LEU A 40 -7.36 2.54 -8.75
N ALA A 41 -7.81 2.99 -7.57
CA ALA A 41 -7.00 3.06 -6.37
C ALA A 41 -6.45 1.68 -5.97
N GLY A 42 -7.29 0.63 -6.04
CA GLY A 42 -6.86 -0.74 -5.76
C GLY A 42 -5.78 -1.24 -6.71
N TYR A 43 -5.92 -0.99 -8.03
CA TYR A 43 -4.89 -1.35 -9.01
C TYR A 43 -3.58 -0.63 -8.77
N VAL A 44 -3.64 0.68 -8.52
CA VAL A 44 -2.45 1.49 -8.22
C VAL A 44 -1.78 1.00 -6.93
N ALA A 45 -2.56 0.67 -5.90
CA ALA A 45 -2.03 0.16 -4.63
C ALA A 45 -1.24 -1.14 -4.79
N VAL A 46 -1.76 -2.08 -5.60
CA VAL A 46 -1.10 -3.37 -5.85
C VAL A 46 0.20 -3.17 -6.62
N VAL A 47 0.20 -2.33 -7.65
CA VAL A 47 1.43 -2.03 -8.41
C VAL A 47 2.45 -1.31 -7.53
N MET A 48 2.00 -0.37 -6.70
CA MET A 48 2.89 0.44 -5.87
C MET A 48 3.48 -0.35 -4.70
N SER A 49 2.70 -1.23 -4.08
CA SER A 49 3.18 -2.14 -3.04
C SER A 49 4.20 -3.14 -3.57
N ALA A 50 3.99 -3.69 -4.77
CA ALA A 50 4.96 -4.57 -5.42
C ALA A 50 6.27 -3.84 -5.75
N ALA A 51 6.19 -2.63 -6.30
CA ALA A 51 7.36 -1.83 -6.64
C ALA A 51 8.18 -1.40 -5.40
N ILE A 52 7.52 -0.96 -4.33
CA ILE A 52 8.19 -0.57 -3.08
C ILE A 52 8.74 -1.80 -2.35
N GLY A 53 8.02 -2.93 -2.38
CA GLY A 53 8.50 -4.20 -1.85
C GLY A 53 9.77 -4.68 -2.56
N ALA A 54 9.80 -4.62 -3.90
CA ALA A 54 10.98 -4.95 -4.69
C ALA A 54 12.14 -3.99 -4.44
N ALA A 55 11.87 -2.67 -4.40
CA ALA A 55 12.87 -1.65 -4.10
C ALA A 55 13.52 -1.88 -2.73
N TYR A 56 12.74 -2.27 -1.72
CA TYR A 56 13.28 -2.60 -0.41
C TYR A 56 14.19 -3.82 -0.42
N ILE A 57 13.80 -4.90 -1.10
CA ILE A 57 14.62 -6.12 -1.20
C ILE A 57 15.99 -5.80 -1.81
N ILE A 58 16.01 -4.96 -2.86
CA ILE A 58 17.24 -4.53 -3.52
C ILE A 58 18.08 -3.64 -2.61
N LEU A 59 17.47 -2.65 -1.95
CA LEU A 59 18.17 -1.69 -1.09
C LEU A 59 18.74 -2.35 0.17
N ALA A 60 18.01 -3.30 0.76
CA ALA A 60 18.43 -4.03 1.93
C ALA A 60 19.31 -5.26 1.63
N GLN A 61 19.66 -5.51 0.35
CA GLN A 61 20.55 -6.61 -0.11
C GLN A 61 20.23 -7.97 0.58
N THR A 62 18.94 -8.24 0.74
CA THR A 62 18.44 -9.25 1.68
C THR A 62 17.74 -10.39 0.95
N VAL A 63 17.97 -11.62 1.40
CA VAL A 63 17.31 -12.82 0.86
C VAL A 63 15.86 -12.87 1.35
N LEU A 64 14.92 -13.17 0.46
CA LEU A 64 13.52 -13.42 0.79
C LEU A 64 13.41 -14.58 1.79
N ASN A 65 13.28 -14.25 3.08
CA ASN A 65 12.99 -15.19 4.15
C ASN A 65 11.47 -15.35 4.32
N ALA A 66 11.00 -16.49 4.85
CA ALA A 66 9.59 -16.80 5.04
C ALA A 66 8.83 -15.69 5.80
N GLN A 67 9.45 -15.12 6.84
CA GLN A 67 8.85 -14.02 7.59
C GLN A 67 8.68 -12.74 6.73
N MET A 68 9.64 -12.46 5.83
CA MET A 68 9.57 -11.30 4.93
C MET A 68 8.52 -11.50 3.82
N ALA A 69 8.34 -12.73 3.34
CA ALA A 69 7.28 -13.06 2.39
C ALA A 69 5.89 -12.81 2.99
N VAL A 70 5.67 -13.18 4.26
CA VAL A 70 4.41 -12.88 4.97
C VAL A 70 4.18 -11.37 5.07
N TYR A 71 5.21 -10.59 5.41
CA TYR A 71 5.10 -9.12 5.46
C TYR A 71 4.82 -8.51 4.09
N LEU A 72 5.39 -9.01 2.99
CA LEU A 72 5.10 -8.51 1.65
C LEU A 72 3.66 -8.80 1.22
N ILE A 73 3.16 -10.00 1.51
CA ILE A 73 1.75 -10.34 1.23
C ILE A 73 0.82 -9.43 2.05
N ALA A 74 1.14 -9.23 3.33
CA ALA A 74 0.41 -8.30 4.19
C ALA A 74 0.51 -6.85 3.68
N LEU A 75 1.67 -6.44 3.15
CA LEU A 75 1.88 -5.11 2.57
C LEU A 75 0.93 -4.89 1.40
N VAL A 76 0.86 -5.83 0.45
CA VAL A 76 -0.03 -5.72 -0.73
C VAL A 76 -1.49 -5.65 -0.28
N PHE A 77 -1.91 -6.53 0.63
CA PHE A 77 -3.29 -6.59 1.09
C PHE A 77 -3.70 -5.35 1.90
N LEU A 78 -2.84 -4.87 2.79
CA LEU A 78 -3.11 -3.68 3.59
C LEU A 78 -2.96 -2.39 2.79
N SER A 79 -2.10 -2.35 1.77
CA SER A 79 -2.00 -1.20 0.85
C SER A 79 -3.26 -1.05 0.02
N TRP A 80 -3.86 -2.17 -0.40
CA TRP A 80 -5.18 -2.16 -1.03
C TRP A 80 -6.22 -1.62 -0.06
N LEU A 81 -6.32 -2.18 1.15
CA LEU A 81 -7.29 -1.72 2.15
C LEU A 81 -7.09 -0.24 2.52
N SER A 82 -5.86 0.24 2.66
CA SER A 82 -5.57 1.64 2.98
C SER A 82 -5.96 2.57 1.83
N ALA A 83 -5.86 2.11 0.58
CA ALA A 83 -6.32 2.86 -0.58
C ALA A 83 -7.86 2.95 -0.67
N MET A 84 -8.58 1.92 -0.21
CA MET A 84 -10.06 1.90 -0.26
C MET A 84 -10.74 2.57 0.93
N VAL A 85 -10.22 2.37 2.15
CA VAL A 85 -10.88 2.82 3.39
C VAL A 85 -10.14 4.00 4.05
N GLY A 86 -8.91 4.29 3.61
CA GLY A 86 -8.02 5.30 4.17
C GLY A 86 -7.00 4.71 5.15
N TYR A 87 -5.75 5.20 5.08
CA TYR A 87 -4.64 4.77 5.95
C TYR A 87 -4.97 4.87 7.44
N ASP A 88 -5.60 5.98 7.85
CA ASP A 88 -5.94 6.23 9.25
C ASP A 88 -6.86 5.16 9.84
N LYS A 89 -7.83 4.68 9.07
CA LYS A 89 -8.74 3.62 9.51
C LYS A 89 -8.05 2.27 9.60
N VAL A 90 -7.09 2.00 8.72
CA VAL A 90 -6.29 0.77 8.75
C VAL A 90 -5.39 0.74 9.99
N ILE A 91 -4.71 1.85 10.32
CA ILE A 91 -3.94 1.94 11.57
C ILE A 91 -4.84 1.79 12.79
N GLN A 92 -5.99 2.48 12.83
CA GLN A 92 -6.92 2.36 13.95
C GLN A 92 -7.35 0.91 14.17
N ALA A 93 -7.63 0.16 13.10
CA ALA A 93 -7.95 -1.27 13.19
C ALA A 93 -6.77 -2.09 13.75
N ILE A 94 -5.54 -1.87 13.23
CA ILE A 94 -4.34 -2.58 13.72
C ILE A 94 -4.07 -2.26 15.20
N SER A 95 -4.20 -1.00 15.60
CA SER A 95 -4.04 -0.55 16.98
C SER A 95 -5.10 -1.16 17.90
N GLN A 96 -6.37 -1.24 17.47
CA GLN A 96 -7.42 -1.93 18.24
C GLN A 96 -7.14 -3.42 18.46
N PHE A 97 -6.56 -4.09 17.45
CA PHE A 97 -6.14 -5.49 17.60
C PHE A 97 -4.95 -5.66 18.56
N LYS A 98 -4.06 -4.65 18.64
CA LYS A 98 -2.94 -4.65 19.58
C LYS A 98 -3.39 -4.34 21.01
N ASP A 99 -4.33 -3.42 21.18
CA ASP A 99 -4.86 -3.00 22.50
C ASP A 99 -5.79 -4.06 23.15
N ARG A 100 -6.41 -4.92 22.32
CA ARG A 100 -7.20 -6.07 22.81
C ARG A 100 -6.36 -7.27 23.25
N ARG A 101 -5.03 -7.21 23.19
CA ARG A 101 -4.14 -8.32 23.56
C ARG A 101 -3.33 -7.99 24.80
#